data_AF-A0A0F9A0T2-F1
#
_entry.id   AF-A0A0F9A0T2-F1
#
_cell.length_a   1.000
_cell.length_b   1.000
_cell.length_c   1.000
_cell.angle_alpha   90.00
_cell.angle_beta   90.00
_cell.angle_gamma   90.00
#
_symmetry.space_group_name_H-M   'P 1'
#
loop_
_entity.id
_entity.type
_entity.pdbx_description
1 polymer ?
#
loop_
_entity_poly.entity_id
_entity_poly.type
_entity_poly.pdbx_seq_one_letter_code
_entity_poly.pdbx_strand_id
1 'polypeptide(L)' 'MRIRIGKKQRAILLHLDLIGPLLFSELSQSDQRGVRSLMRQGKVECFRVGPLIEVRAVEPA' A
#
# COMPACT_ATOMS: atom_id res chain seq x y z
N MET A 1 21.06 0.38 -7.71
CA MET A 1 20.12 1.52 -7.59
C MET A 1 19.31 1.35 -6.31
N ARG A 2 19.50 2.20 -5.27
CA ARG A 2 18.75 2.10 -4.00
C ARG A 2 17.47 2.93 -4.11
N ILE A 3 16.30 2.28 -4.14
CA ILE A 3 15.01 2.98 -4.18
C ILE A 3 14.77 3.62 -2.79
N ARG A 4 14.73 4.95 -2.71
CA ARG A 4 14.35 5.66 -1.48
C ARG A 4 12.83 5.60 -1.31
N ILE A 5 12.37 5.03 -0.19
CA ILE A 5 10.95 5.05 0.19
C ILE A 5 10.67 6.41 0.86
N GLY A 6 9.69 7.15 0.34
CA GLY A 6 9.26 8.41 0.95
C GLY A 6 8.55 8.22 2.29
N LYS A 7 8.52 9.25 3.13
CA LYS A 7 7.92 9.20 4.49
C LYS A 7 6.48 8.64 4.49
N LYS A 8 5.65 9.03 3.53
CA LYS A 8 4.25 8.56 3.40
C LYS A 8 4.17 7.08 3.03
N GLN A 9 4.96 6.64 2.07
CA GLN A 9 5.00 5.23 1.66
C GLN A 9 5.44 4.33 2.82
N ARG A 10 6.42 4.81 3.61
CA ARG A 10 6.84 4.11 4.83
C ARG A 10 5.70 4.01 5.86
N ALA A 11 4.92 5.08 6.04
CA ALA A 11 3.76 5.06 6.94
C ALA A 11 2.69 4.06 6.47
N ILE A 12 2.43 3.99 5.16
CA ILE A 12 1.49 3.01 4.58
C ILE A 12 1.97 1.58 4.85
N LEU A 13 3.25 1.29 4.59
CA LEU A 13 3.81 -0.03 4.86
C LEU A 13 3.75 -0.41 6.34
N LEU A 14 4.09 0.53 7.24
CA LEU A 14 3.98 0.30 8.68
C LEU A 14 2.54 0.05 9.13
N HIS A 15 1.57 0.75 8.55
CA HIS A 15 0.16 0.49 8.83
C HIS A 15 -0.26 -0.91 8.39
N LEU A 16 0.12 -1.31 7.17
CA LEU A 16 -0.21 -2.64 6.65
C LEU A 16 0.39 -3.76 7.49
N ASP A 17 1.59 -3.54 8.04
CA ASP A 17 2.32 -4.50 8.89
C ASP A 17 1.74 -4.59 10.31
N LEU A 18 1.40 -3.44 10.92
CA LEU A 18 0.97 -3.39 12.33
C LEU A 18 -0.54 -3.52 12.54
N ILE A 19 -1.34 -3.07 11.57
CA ILE A 19 -2.80 -2.96 11.71
C ILE A 19 -3.50 -3.90 10.73
N GLY A 20 -3.06 -3.91 9.47
CA GLY A 20 -3.61 -4.80 8.44
C GLY A 20 -4.09 -4.06 7.18
N PRO A 21 -4.97 -4.70 6.38
CA PRO A 21 -5.39 -4.18 5.08
C PRO A 21 -6.05 -2.80 5.14
N LEU A 22 -5.79 -1.98 4.11
CA LEU A 22 -6.38 -0.65 3.96
C LEU A 22 -7.41 -0.63 2.85
N LEU A 23 -8.54 0.06 3.02
CA LEU A 23 -9.49 0.30 1.93
C LEU A 23 -8.99 1.44 1.03
N PHE A 24 -8.78 1.14 -0.26
CA PHE A 24 -8.24 2.09 -1.23
C PHE A 24 -9.11 3.35 -1.37
N SER A 25 -10.43 3.20 -1.23
CA SER A 25 -11.41 4.30 -1.28
C SER A 25 -11.31 5.26 -0.10
N GLU A 26 -10.77 4.82 1.04
CA GLU A 26 -10.62 5.65 2.25
C GLU A 26 -9.30 6.43 2.27
N LEU A 27 -8.40 6.14 1.33
CA LEU A 27 -7.10 6.79 1.23
C LEU A 27 -7.20 8.18 0.61
N SER A 28 -6.42 9.13 1.13
CA SER A 28 -6.23 10.43 0.49
C SER A 28 -5.65 10.27 -0.93
N GLN A 29 -5.89 11.22 -1.82
CA GLN A 29 -5.29 11.22 -3.16
C GLN A 29 -3.76 11.09 -3.13
N SER A 30 -3.12 11.65 -2.09
CA SER A 30 -1.67 11.55 -1.93
C SER A 30 -1.22 10.15 -1.52
N ASP A 31 -1.99 9.46 -0.68
CA ASP A 31 -1.68 8.10 -0.23
C ASP A 31 -2.02 7.09 -1.32
N GLN A 32 -3.08 7.31 -2.11
CA GLN A 32 -3.37 6.51 -3.31
C GLN A 32 -2.22 6.59 -4.33
N ARG A 33 -1.55 7.74 -4.49
CA ARG A 33 -0.31 7.83 -5.29
C ARG A 33 0.84 7.04 -4.64
N GLY A 34 0.94 7.10 -3.31
CA GLY A 34 1.89 6.30 -2.53
C GLY A 34 1.70 4.79 -2.74
N VAL A 35 0.47 4.29 -2.61
CA VAL A 35 0.09 2.90 -2.87
C VAL A 35 0.43 2.50 -4.29
N ARG A 36 0.03 3.28 -5.31
CA ARG A 36 0.37 2.97 -6.71
C ARG A 36 1.89 2.86 -6.94
N SER A 37 2.68 3.71 -6.27
CA SER A 37 4.14 3.63 -6.33
C SER A 37 4.69 2.39 -5.62
N LEU A 38 4.10 1.98 -4.49
CA LEU A 38 4.46 0.76 -3.77
C LEU A 38 4.07 -0.51 -4.54
N MET A 39 2.93 -0.51 -5.24
CA MET A 39 2.50 -1.61 -6.12
C MET A 39 3.52 -1.84 -7.23
N ARG A 40 3.98 -0.77 -7.89
CA ARG A 40 5.04 -0.86 -8.92
C ARG A 40 6.37 -1.38 -8.38
N GLN A 41 6.60 -1.28 -7.07
CA GLN A 41 7.78 -1.82 -6.40
C GLN A 41 7.57 -3.25 -5.90
N GLY A 42 6.39 -3.85 -6.11
CA GLY A 42 6.06 -5.20 -5.62
C GLY A 42 5.95 -5.29 -4.10
N LYS A 43 5.66 -4.18 -3.40
CA LYS A 43 5.57 -4.15 -1.93
C LYS A 43 4.16 -4.30 -1.39
N VAL A 44 3.17 -3.96 -2.21
CA VAL A 44 1.75 -4.04 -1.86
C VAL A 44 0.96 -4.50 -3.07
N GLU A 45 -0.16 -5.16 -2.83
CA GLU A 45 -1.11 -5.60 -3.85
C GLU A 45 -2.51 -5.14 -3.50
N CYS A 46 -3.37 -5.00 -4.52
CA CYS A 46 -4.76 -4.64 -4.35
C CYS A 46 -5.65 -5.84 -4.65
N PHE A 47 -6.55 -6.16 -3.72
CA PHE A 47 -7.52 -7.24 -3.82
C PHE A 47 -8.92 -6.66 -3.87
N ARG A 48 -9.75 -7.12 -4.81
CA ARG A 48 -11.16 -6.77 -4.82
C ARG A 48 -11.90 -7.69 -3.86
N VAL A 49 -12.58 -7.10 -2.88
CA VAL A 49 -13.42 -7.79 -1.90
C VAL A 49 -14.83 -7.23 -2.01
N GLY A 50 -15.67 -7.90 -2.80
CA GLY A 50 -16.99 -7.37 -3.19
C GLY A 50 -16.87 -6.03 -3.94
N PRO A 51 -17.55 -4.96 -3.49
CA PRO A 51 -17.43 -3.63 -4.10
C PRO A 51 -16.17 -2.88 -3.67
N LEU A 52 -15.43 -3.39 -2.68
CA LEU A 52 -14.30 -2.71 -2.07
C LEU A 52 -12.96 -3.16 -2.69
N ILE A 53 -11.96 -2.29 -2.57
CA ILE A 53 -10.58 -2.59 -2.95
C ILE A 53 -9.72 -2.49 -1.69
N GLU A 54 -9.15 -3.61 -1.27
CA GLU A 54 -8.22 -3.69 -0.16
C GLU A 54 -6.78 -3.63 -0.66
N VAL A 55 -5.94 -2.85 0.00
CA VAL A 55 -4.49 -2.82 -0.18
C VAL A 55 -3.87 -3.69 0.89
N ARG A 56 -3.02 -4.63 0.51
CA ARG A 56 -2.32 -5.56 1.41
C ARG A 56 -0.82 -5.50 1.16
N ALA A 57 -0.02 -5.73 2.19
CA ALA A 57 1.43 -5.89 2.01
C ALA A 57 1.72 -7.22 1.28
N VAL A 58 2.74 -7.21 0.43
CA VAL A 58 3.27 -8.43 -0.19
C VAL A 58 4.36 -8.96 0.74
N GLU A 59 4.15 -10.15 1.31
CA GLU A 59 5.19 -10.82 2.07
C GLU A 59 6.34 -11.22 1.13
N PRO A 60 7.60 -10.93 1.49
CA PRO A 60 8.73 -11.47 0.73
C PRO A 60 8.76 -13.00 0.92
N ALA A 61 8.71 -13.72 -0.20
CA ALA A 61 8.88 -15.17 -0.25
C ALA A 61 10.29 -15.61 0.17
#